data_AF-A0A2K8Z984-F1
#
_entry.id   AF-A0A2K8Z984-F1
#
_cell.length_a   1.000
_cell.length_b   1.000
_cell.length_c   1.000
_cell.angle_alpha   90.00
_cell.angle_beta   90.00
_cell.angle_gamma   90.00
#
_symmetry.space_group_name_H-M   'P 1'
#
loop_
_entity.id
_entity.type
_entity.pdbx_description
1 polymer ?
#
loop_
_entity_poly.entity_id
_entity_poly.type
_entity_poly.pdbx_seq_one_letter_code
_entity_poly.pdbx_strand_id
1 'polypeptide(L)'
;MRPVQQRKLASSLIENYRVSARRACSVIQFRRSSLPFKSRRRDDSVIRKRIKEIAQVRVRYGYQRIYVLLRREGWRDNHKRVYRVYCEEGLHLRSKRPRRNRAAAHRMERPQLSSIHQCWSMDFVADQLFDGRKIRALTIVDNYSRQCIAINVGQSLKAEDVVAVMNHLKIVDLTVPQRIQVDNGSEFISKALDLWAYDNGVTLDFSRPGKPTDNPFIESLVVAELC
;
A
#
# COMPACT_ATOMS: atom_id res chain seq x y z
N MET A 1 -29.11 -9.01 -14.07
CA MET A 1 -28.69 -10.20 -14.88
C MET A 1 -28.32 -9.73 -16.28
N ARG A 2 -27.25 -10.23 -16.92
CA ARG A 2 -26.85 -9.72 -18.26
C ARG A 2 -27.81 -10.22 -19.35
N PRO A 3 -28.05 -9.48 -20.44
CA PRO A 3 -28.96 -9.89 -21.52
C PRO A 3 -28.64 -11.26 -22.15
N VAL A 4 -27.35 -11.64 -22.18
CA VAL A 4 -26.91 -12.97 -22.65
C VAL A 4 -27.36 -14.09 -21.71
N GLN A 5 -27.33 -13.85 -20.41
CA GLN A 5 -27.78 -14.82 -19.39
C GLN A 5 -29.30 -14.97 -19.43
N GLN A 6 -30.03 -13.85 -19.55
CA GLN A 6 -31.49 -13.85 -19.70
C GLN A 6 -31.93 -14.63 -20.95
N ARG A 7 -31.23 -14.45 -22.09
CA ARG A 7 -31.50 -15.21 -23.31
C ARG A 7 -31.25 -16.72 -23.14
N LYS A 8 -30.15 -17.10 -22.49
CA LYS A 8 -29.84 -18.51 -22.20
C LYS A 8 -30.90 -19.15 -21.31
N LEU A 9 -31.34 -18.45 -20.26
CA LEU A 9 -32.42 -18.91 -19.39
C LEU A 9 -33.74 -19.03 -20.14
N ALA A 10 -34.09 -18.05 -20.98
CA ALA A 10 -35.31 -18.12 -21.78
C ALA A 10 -35.28 -19.31 -22.76
N SER A 11 -34.13 -19.60 -23.37
CA SER A 11 -33.95 -20.75 -24.26
C SER A 11 -34.06 -22.07 -23.48
N SER A 12 -33.43 -22.16 -22.31
CA SER A 12 -33.52 -23.32 -21.41
C SER A 12 -34.94 -23.58 -20.92
N LEU A 13 -35.73 -22.54 -20.62
CA LEU A 13 -37.13 -22.72 -20.22
C LEU A 13 -37.97 -23.30 -21.36
N ILE A 14 -37.76 -22.83 -22.59
CA ILE A 14 -38.46 -23.33 -23.78
C ILE A 14 -38.11 -24.80 -24.02
N GLU A 15 -36.84 -25.17 -23.95
CA GLU A 15 -36.37 -26.54 -24.18
C GLU A 15 -36.80 -27.51 -23.07
N ASN A 16 -36.59 -27.14 -21.80
CA ASN A 16 -36.78 -28.05 -20.67
C ASN A 16 -38.25 -28.20 -20.26
N TYR A 17 -39.02 -27.12 -20.34
CA TYR A 17 -40.42 -27.10 -19.90
C TYR A 17 -41.43 -27.05 -21.05
N ARG A 18 -40.95 -27.10 -22.31
CA ARG A 18 -41.77 -27.04 -23.54
C ARG A 18 -42.76 -25.87 -23.56
N VAL A 19 -42.43 -24.76 -22.91
CA VAL A 19 -43.28 -23.57 -22.85
C VAL A 19 -43.06 -22.68 -24.07
N SER A 20 -44.10 -21.94 -24.47
CA SER A 20 -43.98 -21.00 -25.59
C SER A 20 -42.96 -19.89 -25.28
N ALA A 21 -42.28 -19.39 -26.32
CA ALA A 21 -41.30 -18.30 -26.19
C ALA A 21 -41.89 -17.04 -25.52
N ARG A 22 -43.21 -16.80 -25.69
CA ARG A 22 -43.93 -15.72 -25.01
C ARG A 22 -43.98 -15.95 -23.50
N ARG A 23 -44.33 -17.16 -23.04
CA ARG A 23 -44.40 -17.51 -21.62
C ARG A 23 -43.02 -17.47 -20.97
N ALA A 24 -42.00 -18.03 -21.62
CA ALA A 24 -40.61 -17.98 -21.14
C ALA A 24 -40.07 -16.55 -21.00
N CYS A 25 -40.31 -15.70 -22.01
CA CYS A 25 -39.90 -14.28 -21.98
C CYS A 25 -40.66 -13.47 -20.93
N SER A 26 -41.95 -13.77 -20.70
CA SER A 26 -42.77 -13.10 -19.68
C SER A 26 -42.26 -13.38 -18.26
N VAL A 27 -41.91 -14.64 -17.96
CA VAL A 27 -41.41 -15.04 -16.64
C VAL A 27 -40.05 -14.40 -16.33
N ILE A 28 -39.18 -14.24 -17.32
CA ILE A 28 -37.85 -13.65 -17.16
C ILE A 28 -37.87 -12.11 -17.35
N GLN A 29 -39.04 -11.53 -17.68
CA GLN A 29 -39.18 -10.11 -18.06
C GLN A 29 -38.20 -9.69 -19.17
N PHE A 30 -38.04 -10.54 -20.19
CA PHE A 30 -37.12 -10.33 -21.31
C PHE A 30 -37.87 -9.99 -22.61
N ARG A 31 -37.34 -9.06 -23.42
CA ARG A 31 -37.97 -8.69 -24.70
C ARG A 31 -37.86 -9.83 -25.73
N ARG A 32 -38.99 -10.28 -26.27
CA ARG A 32 -39.07 -11.34 -27.28
C ARG A 32 -38.22 -11.07 -28.53
N SER A 33 -38.19 -9.82 -29.00
CA SER A 33 -37.41 -9.42 -30.19
C SER A 33 -35.91 -9.65 -30.04
N SER A 34 -35.42 -9.73 -28.80
CA SER A 34 -34.02 -9.99 -28.49
C SER A 34 -33.66 -11.48 -28.41
N LEU A 35 -34.66 -12.39 -28.45
CA LEU A 35 -34.48 -13.84 -28.39
C LEU A 35 -33.80 -14.42 -29.65
N PRO A 36 -34.22 -14.09 -30.90
CA PRO A 36 -33.60 -14.65 -32.11
C PRO A 36 -32.19 -14.15 -32.41
N PHE A 37 -31.69 -13.15 -31.66
CA PHE A 37 -30.37 -12.58 -31.90
C PHE A 37 -29.25 -13.62 -31.70
N LYS A 38 -28.56 -13.94 -32.80
CA LYS A 38 -27.33 -14.75 -32.81
C LYS A 38 -26.12 -13.83 -32.88
N SER A 39 -25.22 -13.96 -31.90
CA SER A 39 -23.96 -13.20 -31.90
C SER A 39 -23.04 -13.73 -33.00
N ARG A 40 -22.80 -12.94 -34.04
CA ARG A 40 -21.76 -13.23 -35.05
C ARG A 40 -20.41 -12.79 -34.51
N ARG A 41 -19.74 -13.65 -33.72
CA ARG A 41 -18.38 -13.39 -33.23
C ARG A 41 -17.39 -14.09 -34.16
N ARG A 42 -16.24 -13.45 -34.39
CA ARG A 42 -15.07 -14.14 -34.95
C ARG A 42 -14.66 -15.25 -34.00
N ASP A 43 -14.18 -16.35 -34.56
CA ASP A 43 -13.66 -17.45 -33.78
C ASP A 43 -12.43 -16.99 -32.97
N ASP A 44 -12.49 -17.21 -31.66
CA ASP A 44 -11.45 -16.85 -30.70
C ASP A 44 -10.50 -18.02 -30.41
N SER A 45 -10.70 -19.20 -31.02
CA SER A 45 -9.92 -20.42 -30.77
C SER A 45 -8.41 -20.22 -30.95
N VAL A 46 -8.00 -19.64 -32.09
CA VAL A 46 -6.59 -19.49 -32.48
C VAL A 46 -5.86 -18.50 -31.57
N ILE A 47 -6.46 -17.33 -31.35
CA ILE A 47 -5.87 -16.29 -30.48
C ILE A 47 -5.82 -16.75 -29.01
N ARG A 48 -6.84 -17.50 -28.56
CA ARG A 48 -6.91 -18.08 -27.22
C ARG A 48 -5.78 -19.08 -26.99
N LYS A 49 -5.54 -19.98 -27.96
CA LYS A 49 -4.43 -20.94 -27.90
C LYS A 49 -3.10 -20.21 -27.78
N ARG A 50 -2.87 -19.18 -28.62
CA ARG A 50 -1.62 -18.43 -28.60
C ARG A 50 -1.40 -17.65 -27.30
N ILE A 51 -2.44 -17.01 -26.77
CA ILE A 51 -2.38 -16.33 -25.47
C ILE A 51 -1.99 -17.31 -24.36
N LYS A 52 -2.55 -18.53 -24.36
CA LYS A 52 -2.18 -19.58 -23.38
C LYS A 52 -0.73 -19.99 -23.49
N GLU A 53 -0.23 -20.22 -24.70
CA GLU A 53 1.18 -20.57 -24.93
C GLU A 53 2.13 -19.50 -24.36
N ILE A 54 1.87 -18.22 -24.66
CA ILE A 54 2.69 -17.10 -24.15
C ILE A 54 2.59 -17.02 -22.62
N ALA A 55 1.39 -17.17 -22.06
CA ALA A 55 1.17 -17.12 -20.62
C ALA A 55 1.81 -18.29 -19.86
N GLN A 56 1.86 -19.49 -20.47
CA GLN A 56 2.53 -20.66 -19.90
C GLN A 56 4.05 -20.48 -19.84
N VAL A 57 4.66 -19.99 -20.91
CA VAL A 57 6.12 -19.76 -20.96
C VAL A 57 6.52 -18.59 -20.06
N ARG A 58 5.68 -17.55 -19.96
CA ARG A 58 6.00 -16.30 -19.25
C ARG A 58 4.91 -15.93 -18.24
N VAL A 59 4.77 -16.74 -17.20
CA VAL A 59 3.73 -16.64 -16.16
C VAL A 59 3.58 -15.24 -15.55
N ARG A 60 4.65 -14.44 -15.46
CA ARG A 60 4.62 -13.08 -14.87
C ARG A 60 4.10 -11.99 -15.83
N TYR A 61 3.74 -12.32 -17.07
CA TYR A 61 3.35 -11.31 -18.05
C TYR A 61 1.85 -10.98 -17.95
N GLY A 62 1.55 -9.70 -17.70
CA GLY A 62 0.19 -9.18 -17.78
C GLY A 62 -0.29 -9.03 -19.22
N TYR A 63 -1.59 -8.75 -19.39
CA TYR A 63 -2.22 -8.67 -20.71
C TYR A 63 -1.53 -7.68 -21.67
N GLN A 64 -1.00 -6.55 -21.17
CA GLN A 64 -0.30 -5.56 -22.00
C GLN A 64 0.97 -6.13 -22.63
N ARG A 65 1.76 -6.91 -21.87
CA ARG A 65 2.97 -7.56 -22.39
C ARG A 65 2.62 -8.64 -23.39
N ILE A 66 1.58 -9.42 -23.13
CA ILE A 66 1.08 -10.43 -24.08
C ILE A 66 0.60 -9.75 -25.37
N TYR A 67 -0.13 -8.64 -25.27
CA TYR A 67 -0.57 -7.87 -26.42
C TYR A 67 0.60 -7.37 -27.29
N VAL A 68 1.67 -6.84 -26.67
CA VAL A 68 2.87 -6.41 -27.41
C VAL A 68 3.55 -7.58 -28.13
N LEU A 69 3.65 -8.75 -27.50
CA LEU A 69 4.21 -9.95 -28.13
C LEU A 69 3.36 -10.40 -29.32
N LEU A 70 2.04 -10.46 -29.17
CA LEU A 70 1.12 -10.77 -30.26
C LEU A 70 1.28 -9.78 -31.43
N ARG A 71 1.43 -8.47 -31.14
CA ARG A 71 1.68 -7.46 -32.18
C ARG A 71 3.01 -7.67 -32.92
N ARG A 72 4.07 -8.09 -32.21
CA ARG A 72 5.38 -8.40 -32.81
C ARG A 72 5.32 -9.66 -33.68
N GLU A 73 4.49 -10.62 -33.31
CA GLU A 73 4.21 -11.83 -34.09
C GLU A 73 3.28 -11.59 -35.29
N GLY A 74 2.84 -10.35 -35.52
CA GLY A 74 2.02 -9.97 -36.68
C GLY A 74 0.51 -10.09 -36.48
N TRP A 75 0.04 -10.39 -35.26
CA TRP A 75 -1.40 -10.45 -34.98
C TRP A 75 -2.02 -9.06 -35.09
N ARG A 76 -3.11 -8.95 -35.85
CA ARG A 76 -3.83 -7.69 -36.10
C ARG A 76 -4.99 -7.44 -35.12
N ASP A 77 -5.12 -8.27 -34.08
CA ASP A 77 -6.19 -8.17 -33.12
C ASP A 77 -6.13 -6.90 -32.27
N ASN A 78 -7.31 -6.34 -31.98
CA ASN A 78 -7.43 -5.16 -31.14
C ASN A 78 -7.16 -5.53 -29.67
N HIS A 79 -6.49 -4.65 -28.91
CA HIS A 79 -6.23 -4.79 -27.48
C HIS A 79 -7.49 -5.16 -26.68
N LYS A 80 -8.68 -4.65 -27.04
CA LYS A 80 -9.95 -4.99 -26.37
C LYS A 80 -10.32 -6.49 -26.51
N ARG A 81 -10.05 -7.07 -27.68
CA ARG A 81 -10.31 -8.50 -27.94
C ARG A 81 -9.33 -9.37 -27.15
N VAL A 82 -8.04 -9.01 -27.17
CA VAL A 82 -6.99 -9.70 -26.41
C VAL A 82 -7.27 -9.64 -24.92
N TYR A 83 -7.63 -8.47 -24.39
CA TYR A 83 -8.00 -8.31 -22.98
C TYR A 83 -9.20 -9.19 -22.62
N ARG A 84 -10.27 -9.19 -23.43
CA ARG A 84 -11.44 -10.05 -23.19
C ARG A 84 -11.06 -11.53 -23.11
N VAL A 85 -10.31 -12.04 -24.09
CA VAL A 85 -9.90 -13.45 -24.13
C VAL A 85 -8.99 -13.78 -22.95
N TYR A 86 -8.06 -12.89 -22.62
CA TYR A 86 -7.20 -13.02 -21.43
C TYR A 86 -8.00 -13.10 -20.13
N CYS A 87 -9.07 -12.29 -20.00
CA CYS A 87 -9.97 -12.33 -18.86
C CYS A 87 -10.79 -13.62 -18.78
N GLU A 88 -11.35 -14.06 -19.92
CA GLU A 88 -12.14 -15.29 -20.03
C GLU A 88 -11.32 -16.54 -19.65
N GLU A 89 -10.02 -16.53 -19.92
CA GLU A 89 -9.10 -17.61 -19.55
C GLU A 89 -8.59 -17.54 -18.11
N GLY A 90 -9.03 -16.57 -17.32
CA GLY A 90 -8.63 -16.45 -15.92
C GLY A 90 -7.14 -16.16 -15.72
N LEU A 91 -6.44 -15.70 -16.75
CA LEU A 91 -4.98 -15.48 -16.75
C LEU A 91 -4.56 -14.23 -15.98
N HIS A 92 -5.50 -13.54 -15.32
CA HIS A 92 -5.20 -12.40 -14.48
C HIS A 92 -4.17 -12.80 -13.44
N LEU A 93 -3.01 -12.16 -13.53
CA LEU A 93 -2.03 -12.16 -12.46
C LEU A 93 -2.71 -11.66 -11.21
N ARG A 94 -2.99 -12.58 -10.28
CA ARG A 94 -3.41 -12.21 -8.94
C ARG A 94 -2.24 -11.40 -8.39
N SER A 95 -2.46 -10.10 -8.18
CA SER A 95 -1.48 -9.30 -7.45
C SER A 95 -1.20 -10.06 -6.17
N LYS A 96 0.05 -10.52 -5.97
CA LYS A 96 0.43 -11.05 -4.66
C LYS A 96 0.03 -9.94 -3.70
N ARG A 97 -0.89 -10.23 -2.77
CA ARG A 97 -1.18 -9.30 -1.67
C ARG A 97 0.16 -8.75 -1.21
N PRO A 98 0.31 -7.42 -0.99
CA PRO A 98 1.57 -6.90 -0.48
C PRO A 98 1.93 -7.81 0.67
N ARG A 99 3.16 -8.38 0.65
CA ARG A 99 3.64 -9.28 1.69
C ARG A 99 3.28 -8.56 2.98
N ARG A 100 2.26 -9.04 3.70
CA ARG A 100 2.03 -8.59 5.06
C ARG A 100 3.33 -9.02 5.71
N ASN A 101 4.18 -8.07 6.07
CA ASN A 101 5.42 -8.32 6.78
C ASN A 101 5.01 -8.92 8.11
N ARG A 102 4.69 -10.22 8.12
CA ARG A 102 4.65 -11.03 9.34
C ARG A 102 6.10 -11.11 9.73
N ALA A 103 6.52 -10.12 10.50
CA ALA A 103 7.79 -10.14 11.18
C ALA A 103 7.69 -11.19 12.29
N ALA A 104 7.79 -12.46 11.90
CA ALA A 104 8.30 -13.49 12.77
C ALA A 104 9.79 -13.20 12.94
N ALA A 105 10.14 -12.36 13.91
CA ALA A 105 11.50 -12.17 14.35
C ALA A 105 11.47 -11.63 15.77
N HIS A 106 12.05 -12.43 16.65
CA HIS A 106 12.25 -12.27 18.09
C HIS A 106 12.11 -10.83 18.61
N ARG A 107 11.33 -10.69 19.69
CA ARG A 107 11.48 -9.58 20.65
C ARG A 107 12.96 -9.58 21.03
N MET A 108 13.77 -8.70 20.42
CA MET A 108 15.06 -8.38 21.02
C MET A 108 14.71 -7.70 22.33
N GLU A 109 15.26 -8.22 23.42
CA GLU A 109 15.12 -7.62 24.74
C GLU A 109 15.48 -6.13 24.61
N ARG A 110 14.49 -5.27 24.88
CA ARG A 110 14.74 -3.83 24.93
C ARG A 110 15.75 -3.61 26.06
N PRO A 111 16.82 -2.84 25.83
CA PRO A 111 17.75 -2.52 26.92
C PRO A 111 16.95 -1.86 28.05
N GLN A 112 17.09 -2.39 29.26
CA GLN A 112 16.48 -1.80 30.45
C GLN A 112 17.16 -0.44 30.69
N LEU A 113 16.38 0.63 30.60
CA LEU A 113 16.88 1.98 30.87
C LEU A 113 16.99 2.15 32.40
N SER A 114 18.15 2.59 32.86
CA SER A 114 18.53 2.72 34.27
C SER A 114 18.70 4.18 34.72
N SER A 115 18.71 5.14 33.80
CA SER A 115 18.96 6.55 34.11
C SER A 115 18.32 7.51 33.11
N ILE A 116 18.07 8.76 33.55
CA ILE A 116 17.61 9.89 32.73
C ILE A 116 18.66 10.17 31.63
N HIS A 117 18.21 10.57 30.44
CA HIS A 117 19.04 10.87 29.27
C HIS A 117 19.86 9.70 28.72
N GLN A 118 19.56 8.47 29.13
CA GLN A 118 20.20 7.29 28.54
C GLN A 118 19.70 7.01 27.12
N CYS A 119 18.41 7.24 26.87
CA CYS A 119 17.81 7.03 25.56
C CYS A 119 16.68 8.05 25.32
N TRP A 120 16.83 8.88 24.29
CA TRP A 120 15.75 9.73 23.82
C TRP A 120 15.07 9.08 22.62
N SER A 121 13.75 9.13 22.57
CA SER A 121 13.00 8.83 21.36
C SER A 121 12.64 10.11 20.64
N MET A 122 12.72 10.09 19.30
CA MET A 122 12.25 11.17 18.45
C MET A 122 11.24 10.67 17.44
N ASP A 123 10.22 11.49 17.16
CA ASP A 123 9.21 11.19 16.15
C ASP A 123 8.68 12.46 15.47
N PHE A 124 8.09 12.29 14.30
CA PHE A 124 7.33 13.34 13.63
C PHE A 124 5.84 13.06 13.70
N VAL A 125 5.12 13.93 14.41
CA VAL A 125 3.67 13.98 14.37
C VAL A 125 3.26 14.91 13.24
N ALA A 126 2.36 14.47 12.37
CA ALA A 126 1.78 15.31 11.32
C ALA A 126 0.29 15.56 11.61
N ASP A 127 -0.12 16.81 11.49
CA ASP A 127 -1.50 17.23 11.70
C ASP A 127 -1.90 18.33 10.70
N GLN A 128 -3.15 18.76 10.73
CA GLN A 128 -3.70 19.78 9.85
C GLN A 128 -4.45 20.84 10.66
N LEU A 129 -4.09 22.11 10.41
CA LEU A 129 -4.82 23.26 10.96
C LEU A 129 -6.24 23.32 10.37
N PHE A 130 -7.13 24.01 11.07
CA PHE A 130 -8.53 24.20 10.65
C PHE A 130 -8.67 24.80 9.24
N ASP A 131 -7.70 25.59 8.80
CA ASP A 131 -7.65 26.20 7.47
C ASP A 131 -7.06 25.30 6.37
N GLY A 132 -6.76 24.04 6.69
CA GLY A 132 -6.23 23.05 5.76
C GLY A 132 -4.71 23.08 5.60
N ARG A 133 -3.98 23.99 6.26
CA ARG A 133 -2.51 23.99 6.25
C ARG A 133 -1.99 22.80 7.05
N LYS A 134 -1.04 22.07 6.46
CA LYS A 134 -0.38 20.95 7.15
C LYS A 134 0.66 21.47 8.13
N ILE A 135 0.71 20.86 9.30
CA ILE A 135 1.74 21.09 10.30
C ILE A 135 2.43 19.77 10.63
N ARG A 136 3.69 19.87 11.03
CA ARG A 136 4.49 18.76 11.54
C ARG A 136 5.17 19.20 12.82
N ALA A 137 5.19 18.31 13.81
CA ALA A 137 5.86 18.51 15.07
C ALA A 137 6.92 17.43 15.25
N LEU A 138 8.17 17.83 15.48
CA LEU A 138 9.21 16.96 16.01
C LEU A 138 9.00 16.88 17.53
N THR A 139 8.82 15.68 18.06
CA THR A 139 8.75 15.42 19.50
C THR A 139 10.01 14.70 19.95
N ILE A 140 10.58 15.12 21.09
CA ILE A 140 11.75 14.51 21.71
C ILE A 140 11.38 14.14 23.15
N VAL A 141 11.46 12.85 23.48
CA VAL A 141 11.01 12.31 24.76
C VAL A 141 12.12 11.49 25.41
N ASP A 142 12.37 11.69 26.71
CA ASP A 142 13.23 10.81 27.47
C ASP A 142 12.50 9.51 27.82
N ASN A 143 13.04 8.37 27.39
CA ASN A 143 12.37 7.08 27.54
C ASN A 143 12.36 6.57 29.00
N TYR A 144 13.28 7.07 29.84
CA TYR A 144 13.31 6.73 31.27
C TYR A 144 12.29 7.55 32.07
N SER A 145 12.40 8.88 32.05
CA SER A 145 11.51 9.77 32.82
C SER A 145 10.12 9.94 32.22
N ARG A 146 9.95 9.62 30.93
CA ARG A 146 8.74 9.90 30.12
C ARG A 146 8.41 11.39 29.99
N GLN A 147 9.39 12.25 30.22
CA GLN A 147 9.22 13.69 30.02
C GLN A 147 9.46 14.06 28.57
N CYS A 148 8.63 14.97 28.07
CA CYS A 148 8.85 15.63 26.79
C CYS A 148 9.93 16.70 26.98
N ILE A 149 11.06 16.55 26.28
CA ILE A 149 12.20 17.45 26.37
C ILE A 149 12.01 18.63 25.44
N ALA A 150 11.52 18.36 24.22
CA ALA A 150 11.26 19.40 23.24
C ALA A 150 10.15 19.00 22.28
N ILE A 151 9.39 20.02 21.86
CA ILE A 151 8.46 19.96 20.75
C ILE A 151 8.81 21.10 19.81
N ASN A 152 9.18 20.79 18.57
CA ASN A 152 9.42 21.80 17.54
C ASN A 152 8.37 21.66 16.42
N VAL A 153 7.58 22.71 16.19
CA VAL A 153 6.48 22.70 15.23
C VAL A 153 6.83 23.53 14.00
N GLY A 154 6.62 22.97 12.81
CA GLY A 154 6.84 23.65 11.54
C GLY A 154 5.94 23.11 10.42
N GLN A 155 5.85 23.81 9.29
CA GLN A 155 5.08 23.33 8.14
C GLN A 155 5.81 22.23 7.35
N SER A 156 7.14 22.32 7.30
CA SER A 156 8.05 21.31 6.77
C SER A 156 9.26 21.28 7.68
N LEU A 157 9.51 20.15 8.31
CA LEU A 157 10.71 19.93 9.13
C LEU A 157 11.69 19.09 8.33
N LYS A 158 12.91 19.60 8.18
CA LYS A 158 14.03 18.92 7.53
C LYS A 158 15.03 18.43 8.58
N ALA A 159 16.02 17.68 8.10
CA ALA A 159 17.14 17.22 8.89
C ALA A 159 17.89 18.34 9.63
N GLU A 160 18.09 19.48 8.95
CA GLU A 160 18.80 20.62 9.51
C GLU A 160 18.05 21.22 10.71
N ASP A 161 16.71 21.20 10.69
CA ASP A 161 15.87 21.68 11.78
C ASP A 161 16.00 20.77 13.02
N VAL A 162 16.13 19.45 12.82
CA VAL A 162 16.38 18.49 13.91
C VAL A 162 17.72 18.79 14.57
N VAL A 163 18.78 18.99 13.78
CA VAL A 163 20.12 19.32 14.28
C VAL A 163 20.10 20.65 15.04
N ALA A 164 19.35 21.65 14.56
CA ALA A 164 19.20 22.93 15.24
C ALA A 164 18.56 22.77 16.62
N VAL A 165 17.49 21.97 16.73
CA VAL A 165 16.84 21.65 18.02
C VAL A 165 17.81 20.93 18.96
N MET A 166 18.54 19.95 18.46
CA MET A 166 19.51 19.20 19.27
C MET A 166 20.67 20.05 19.77
N ASN A 167 21.18 20.97 18.92
CA ASN A 167 22.18 21.93 19.35
C ASN A 167 21.63 22.91 20.39
N HIS A 168 20.38 23.34 20.25
CA HIS A 168 19.74 24.19 21.24
C HIS A 168 19.63 23.49 22.61
N LEU A 169 19.15 22.25 22.64
CA LEU A 169 19.06 21.44 23.86
C LEU A 169 20.42 21.21 24.51
N LYS A 170 21.46 20.92 23.70
CA LYS A 170 22.83 20.78 24.21
C LYS A 170 23.33 22.05 24.90
N ILE A 171 22.96 23.23 24.40
CA ILE A 171 23.42 24.52 24.95
C ILE A 171 22.62 24.90 26.20
N VAL A 172 21.29 24.72 26.17
CA VAL A 172 20.38 25.17 27.24
C VAL A 172 20.42 24.20 28.42
N ASP A 173 20.31 22.91 28.17
CA ASP A 173 20.19 21.89 29.22
C ASP A 173 21.53 21.24 29.56
N LEU A 174 22.61 21.57 28.83
CA LEU A 174 23.95 20.98 28.98
C LEU A 174 23.94 19.44 28.96
N THR A 175 22.93 18.85 28.32
CA THR A 175 22.72 17.40 28.29
C THR A 175 22.65 16.90 26.86
N VAL A 176 23.25 15.73 26.64
CA VAL A 176 23.16 14.96 25.40
C VAL A 176 22.82 13.52 25.75
N PRO A 177 21.95 12.87 24.98
CA PRO A 177 21.60 11.49 25.27
C PRO A 177 22.73 10.54 24.89
N GLN A 178 22.80 9.38 25.54
CA GLN A 178 23.73 8.33 25.11
C GLN A 178 23.26 7.65 23.82
N ARG A 179 21.93 7.53 23.66
CA ARG A 179 21.29 6.93 22.49
C ARG A 179 20.08 7.74 22.05
N ILE A 180 19.87 7.81 20.74
CA ILE A 180 18.64 8.34 20.16
C ILE A 180 17.96 7.23 19.36
N GLN A 181 16.69 6.98 19.67
CA GLN A 181 15.84 6.08 18.92
C GLN A 181 14.97 6.89 17.95
N VAL A 182 15.10 6.60 16.67
CA VAL A 182 14.39 7.28 15.58
C VAL A 182 13.66 6.28 14.70
N ASP A 183 12.60 6.71 14.04
CA ASP A 183 11.97 5.93 12.98
C ASP A 183 12.78 6.02 11.68
N ASN A 184 12.42 5.20 10.68
CA ASN A 184 13.06 5.24 9.37
C ASN A 184 12.50 6.36 8.46
N GLY A 185 12.04 7.47 9.04
CA GLY A 185 11.70 8.66 8.28
C GLY A 185 12.89 9.14 7.46
N SER A 186 12.65 9.58 6.23
CA SER A 186 13.68 10.15 5.34
C SER A 186 14.44 11.32 5.95
N GLU A 187 13.81 12.00 6.90
CA GLU A 187 14.30 13.13 7.65
C GLU A 187 15.35 12.73 8.70
N PHE A 188 15.19 11.54 9.30
CA PHE A 188 16.12 10.98 10.28
C PHE A 188 17.26 10.18 9.64
N ILE A 189 17.07 9.61 8.44
CA ILE A 189 18.13 8.92 7.68
C ILE A 189 19.04 9.94 6.95
N SER A 190 19.13 11.16 7.45
CA SER A 190 19.88 12.23 6.83
C SER A 190 21.33 12.25 7.33
N LYS A 191 22.27 12.54 6.41
CA LYS A 191 23.69 12.69 6.75
C LYS A 191 23.96 13.74 7.85
N ALA A 192 23.08 14.73 7.98
CA ALA A 192 23.22 15.80 8.95
C ALA A 192 23.00 15.29 10.39
N LEU A 193 21.99 14.45 10.62
CA LEU A 193 21.74 13.85 11.93
C LEU A 193 22.81 12.80 12.28
N ASP A 194 23.23 11.99 11.31
CA ASP A 194 24.32 11.03 11.48
C ASP A 194 25.63 11.73 11.90
N LEU A 195 25.97 12.83 11.22
CA LEU A 195 27.17 13.62 11.54
C LEU A 195 27.06 14.24 12.93
N TRP A 196 25.91 14.83 13.28
CA TRP A 196 25.69 15.38 14.60
C TRP A 196 25.84 14.32 15.70
N ALA A 197 25.29 13.13 15.49
CA ALA A 197 25.38 12.05 16.46
C ALA A 197 26.83 11.58 16.63
N TYR A 198 27.58 11.45 15.52
CA TYR A 198 29.00 11.11 15.55
C TYR A 198 29.82 12.14 16.33
N ASP A 199 29.64 13.44 16.05
CA ASP A 199 30.39 14.53 16.69
C ASP A 199 30.09 14.66 18.19
N ASN A 200 28.92 14.19 18.64
CA ASN A 200 28.49 14.23 20.04
C ASN A 200 28.60 12.88 20.76
N GLY A 201 29.15 11.84 20.10
CA GLY A 201 29.30 10.51 20.68
C GLY A 201 27.97 9.80 20.99
N VAL A 202 26.90 10.16 20.28
CA VAL A 202 25.55 9.64 20.46
C VAL A 202 25.31 8.46 19.52
N THR A 203 24.74 7.36 20.03
CA THR A 203 24.38 6.21 19.19
C THR A 203 22.99 6.39 18.60
N LEU A 204 22.85 6.35 17.27
CA LEU A 204 21.53 6.33 16.60
C LEU A 204 21.01 4.89 16.46
N ASP A 205 19.78 4.65 16.89
CA ASP A 205 19.09 3.37 16.82
C ASP A 205 17.83 3.51 15.96
N PHE A 206 17.89 3.01 14.73
CA PHE A 206 16.79 3.08 13.78
C PHE A 206 15.80 1.93 13.99
N SER A 207 14.52 2.26 14.14
CA SER A 207 13.47 1.25 14.27
C SER A 207 13.38 0.35 13.02
N ARG A 208 12.82 -0.86 13.14
CA ARG A 208 12.73 -1.76 11.98
C ARG A 208 11.62 -1.34 11.01
N PRO A 209 11.84 -1.38 9.67
CA PRO A 209 10.80 -1.03 8.70
C PRO A 209 9.50 -1.81 8.91
N GLY A 210 8.39 -1.10 9.16
CA GLY A 210 7.06 -1.68 9.30
C GLY A 210 6.68 -2.20 10.69
N LYS A 211 7.35 -1.74 11.77
CA LYS A 211 6.95 -1.98 13.16
C LYS A 211 6.81 -0.66 13.95
N PRO A 212 5.64 0.02 13.90
CA PRO A 212 5.38 1.19 14.75
C PRO A 212 5.46 0.88 16.26
N THR A 213 5.35 -0.40 16.62
CA THR A 213 5.41 -0.91 18.01
C THR A 213 6.79 -0.83 18.67
N ASP A 214 7.83 -0.41 17.93
CA ASP A 214 9.18 -0.24 18.48
C ASP A 214 9.35 1.11 19.23
N ASN A 215 8.42 2.08 19.07
CA ASN A 215 8.42 3.35 19.81
C ASN A 215 7.09 3.64 20.57
N PRO A 216 6.65 2.76 21.48
CA PRO A 216 5.33 2.86 22.11
C PRO A 216 5.18 4.05 23.07
N PHE A 217 6.27 4.74 23.40
CA PHE A 217 6.25 5.82 24.40
C PHE A 217 5.87 7.17 23.79
N ILE A 218 6.22 7.38 22.52
CA ILE A 218 5.74 8.55 21.78
C ILE A 218 4.26 8.40 21.43
N GLU A 219 3.80 7.20 21.05
CA GLU A 219 2.37 6.95 20.79
C GLU A 219 1.48 7.25 22.01
N SER A 220 1.95 7.02 23.25
CA SER A 220 1.19 7.35 24.47
C SER A 220 1.18 8.84 24.83
N LEU A 221 2.22 9.59 24.47
CA LEU A 221 2.33 11.03 24.78
C LEU A 221 1.53 11.88 23.79
N VAL A 222 1.61 11.52 22.49
CA VAL A 222 0.93 12.25 21.41
C VAL A 222 -0.59 12.19 21.52
N VAL A 223 -1.15 11.10 22.08
CA VAL A 223 -2.61 10.96 22.28
C VAL A 223 -3.11 11.75 23.49
N ALA A 224 -2.25 12.02 24.50
CA ALA A 224 -2.67 12.65 25.75
C ALA A 224 -2.56 14.18 25.76
N GLU A 225 -1.65 14.78 24.98
CA GLU A 225 -1.44 16.24 24.96
C GLU A 225 -2.17 16.96 23.80
N LEU A 226 -2.78 16.22 22.86
CA LEU A 226 -3.50 16.77 21.70
C LEU A 226 -5.02 16.50 21.71
N CYS A 227 -5.57 16.00 22.83
CA CYS A 227 -7.03 15.88 23.05
C CYS A 227 -7.53 16.92 24.07
#